data_AF-A0A2N9NTJ3-F1
#
_entry.id   AF-A0A2N9NTJ3-F1
#
_cell.length_a   1.000
_cell.length_b   1.000
_cell.length_c   1.000
_cell.angle_alpha   90.00
_cell.angle_beta   90.00
_cell.angle_gamma   90.00
#
_symmetry.space_group_name_H-M   'P 1'
#
loop_
_entity.id
_entity.type
_entity.pdbx_description
1 polymer ?
#
loop_
_entity_poly.entity_id
_entity_poly.type
_entity_poly.pdbx_seq_one_letter_code
_entity_poly.pdbx_strand_id
1 'polypeptide(L)'
;MHKDLATKVVAEMLDIGARLNETLRSIKEACPDEEFRKYRFGFANAMAAVFLEVLEPIFKEHPSLEPPGLNRETWSGAPNDWSQRASDDEP
;
A
#
# COMPACT_ATOMS: atom_id res chain seq x y z
N MET A 1 4.46 -12.22 -16.98
CA MET A 1 3.22 -11.66 -17.57
C MET A 1 3.53 -10.92 -18.88
N HIS A 2 2.65 -10.90 -19.89
CA HIS A 2 2.88 -10.06 -21.10
C HIS A 2 2.70 -8.57 -20.78
N LYS A 3 3.45 -7.70 -21.45
CA LYS A 3 3.57 -6.27 -21.11
C LYS A 3 2.24 -5.50 -21.12
N ASP A 4 1.35 -5.78 -22.07
CA ASP A 4 0.05 -5.10 -22.15
C ASP A 4 -0.84 -5.42 -20.95
N LEU A 5 -0.86 -6.70 -20.54
CA LEU A 5 -1.57 -7.12 -19.33
C LEU A 5 -0.91 -6.56 -18.08
N ALA A 6 0.43 -6.57 -18.00
CA ALA A 6 1.17 -5.99 -16.88
C ALA A 6 0.87 -4.49 -16.71
N THR A 7 0.81 -3.74 -17.82
CA THR A 7 0.47 -2.32 -17.83
C THR A 7 -0.94 -2.08 -17.28
N LYS A 8 -1.90 -2.90 -17.72
CA LYS A 8 -3.28 -2.84 -17.21
C LYS A 8 -3.35 -3.14 -15.71
N VAL A 9 -2.71 -4.21 -15.25
CA VAL A 9 -2.70 -4.58 -13.82
C VAL A 9 -2.05 -3.50 -12.97
N VAL A 10 -0.92 -2.92 -13.41
CA VAL A 10 -0.28 -1.80 -12.71
C VAL A 10 -1.22 -0.61 -12.58
N ALA A 11 -1.90 -0.22 -13.66
CA ALA A 11 -2.84 0.90 -13.63
C ALA A 11 -4.01 0.64 -12.64
N GLU A 12 -4.58 -0.57 -12.65
CA GLU A 12 -5.67 -0.95 -11.75
C GLU A 12 -5.24 -0.99 -10.28
N MET A 13 -4.05 -1.55 -9.99
CA MET A 13 -3.53 -1.62 -8.62
C MET A 13 -3.18 -0.23 -8.06
N LEU A 14 -2.66 0.68 -8.90
CA LEU A 14 -2.42 2.07 -8.51
C LEU A 14 -3.73 2.82 -8.23
N ASP A 15 -4.79 2.60 -9.04
CA ASP A 15 -6.12 3.18 -8.78
C ASP A 15 -6.70 2.66 -7.45
N ILE A 16 -6.55 1.37 -7.15
CA ILE A 16 -6.94 0.79 -5.86
C ILE A 16 -6.20 1.48 -4.71
N GLY A 17 -4.88 1.65 -4.81
CA GLY A 17 -4.08 2.36 -3.81
C GLY A 17 -4.55 3.81 -3.60
N ALA A 18 -4.90 4.52 -4.68
CA ALA A 18 -5.45 5.88 -4.59
C ALA A 18 -6.80 5.92 -3.87
N ARG A 19 -7.71 4.98 -4.19
CA ARG A 19 -9.03 4.88 -3.52
C ARG A 19 -8.93 4.51 -2.05
N LEU A 20 -8.02 3.60 -1.69
CA LEU A 20 -7.75 3.26 -0.30
C LEU A 20 -7.25 4.48 0.50
N ASN A 21 -6.32 5.25 -0.07
CA ASN A 21 -5.84 6.49 0.53
C ASN A 21 -6.95 7.54 0.70
N GLU A 22 -7.79 7.73 -0.32
CA GLU A 22 -8.92 8.66 -0.24
C GLU A 22 -9.91 8.24 0.85
N THR A 23 -10.23 6.95 0.91
CA THR A 23 -11.14 6.41 1.92
C THR A 23 -10.58 6.61 3.33
N LEU A 24 -9.29 6.35 3.53
CA LEU A 24 -8.61 6.56 4.80
C LEU A 24 -8.59 8.05 5.19
N ARG A 25 -8.43 8.95 4.21
CA ARG A 25 -8.54 10.40 4.44
C ARG A 25 -9.93 10.79 4.90
N SER A 26 -10.99 10.30 4.25
CA SER A 26 -12.37 10.56 4.66
C SER A 26 -12.66 10.10 6.08
N ILE A 27 -12.14 8.94 6.49
CA ILE A 27 -12.25 8.46 7.88
C ILE A 27 -11.55 9.42 8.84
N LYS A 28 -10.34 9.88 8.50
CA LYS A 28 -9.58 10.84 9.31
C LYS A 28 -10.32 12.17 9.51
N GLU A 29 -11.00 12.63 8.47
CA GLU A 29 -11.74 13.90 8.50
C GLU A 29 -13.07 13.80 9.24
N ALA A 30 -13.72 12.63 9.21
CA ALA A 30 -15.04 12.41 9.79
C ALA A 30 -15.03 11.89 11.24
N CYS A 31 -13.97 11.22 11.67
CA CYS A 31 -13.92 10.51 12.95
C CYS A 31 -12.85 11.07 13.90
N PRO A 32 -12.99 10.90 15.22
CA PRO A 32 -11.93 11.20 16.18
C PRO A 32 -10.66 10.38 15.92
N ASP A 33 -9.51 10.91 16.33
CA ASP A 33 -8.20 10.28 16.11
C ASP A 33 -8.12 8.83 16.62
N GLU A 34 -8.79 8.51 17.74
CA GLU A 34 -8.82 7.15 18.29
C GLU A 34 -9.53 6.16 17.34
N GLU A 35 -10.62 6.59 16.71
CA GLU A 35 -11.35 5.78 15.75
C GLU A 35 -10.58 5.67 14.43
N PHE A 36 -9.94 6.75 13.97
CA PHE A 36 -9.05 6.72 12.82
C PHE A 36 -7.89 5.73 13.00
N ARG A 37 -7.26 5.70 14.19
CA ARG A 37 -6.16 4.76 14.50
C ARG A 37 -6.58 3.30 14.33
N LYS A 38 -7.82 2.94 14.67
CA LYS A 38 -8.37 1.59 14.49
C LYS A 38 -8.38 1.15 13.02
N TYR A 39 -8.65 2.08 12.10
CA TYR A 39 -8.69 1.79 10.66
C TYR A 39 -7.34 1.94 9.96
N ARG A 40 -6.49 2.88 10.40
CA ARG A 40 -5.20 3.21 9.75
C ARG A 40 -4.35 1.97 9.48
N PHE A 41 -4.26 1.06 10.45
CA PHE A 41 -3.44 -0.15 10.31
C PHE A 41 -3.97 -1.10 9.23
N GLY A 42 -5.29 -1.33 9.20
CA GLY A 42 -5.92 -2.18 8.19
C GLY A 42 -5.71 -1.65 6.76
N PHE A 43 -5.86 -0.34 6.56
CA PHE A 43 -5.61 0.30 5.27
C PHE A 43 -4.13 0.25 4.88
N ALA A 44 -3.22 0.48 5.83
CA ALA A 44 -1.78 0.36 5.59
C ALA A 44 -1.40 -1.05 5.13
N ASN A 45 -1.96 -2.09 5.77
CA ASN A 45 -1.72 -3.48 5.39
C ASN A 45 -2.27 -3.81 4.00
N ALA A 46 -3.48 -3.34 3.67
CA ALA A 46 -4.06 -3.54 2.35
C ALA A 46 -3.20 -2.91 1.25
N MET A 47 -2.74 -1.67 1.45
CA MET A 47 -1.85 -0.98 0.51
C MET A 47 -0.49 -1.68 0.38
N ALA A 48 0.08 -2.15 1.50
CA ALA A 48 1.34 -2.90 1.49
C ALA A 48 1.20 -4.22 0.72
N ALA A 49 0.11 -4.96 0.91
CA ALA A 49 -0.14 -6.21 0.19
C ALA A 49 -0.26 -6.00 -1.33
N VAL A 50 -0.98 -4.96 -1.78
CA VAL A 50 -1.06 -4.60 -3.20
C VAL A 50 0.34 -4.31 -3.76
N PHE A 51 1.16 -3.58 -3.02
CA PHE A 51 2.50 -3.25 -3.47
C PHE A 51 3.41 -4.47 -3.54
N LEU A 52 3.54 -5.21 -2.44
CA LEU A 52 4.52 -6.29 -2.32
C LEU A 52 4.17 -7.54 -3.09
N GLU A 53 2.90 -7.93 -3.04
CA GLU A 53 2.47 -9.22 -3.58
C GLU A 53 2.09 -9.12 -5.06
N VAL A 54 1.82 -7.90 -5.57
CA VAL A 54 1.36 -7.70 -6.94
C VAL A 54 2.27 -6.76 -7.74
N LEU A 55 2.46 -5.52 -7.29
CA LEU A 55 3.22 -4.52 -8.06
C LEU A 55 4.72 -4.82 -8.12
N GLU A 56 5.34 -5.21 -7.00
CA GLU A 56 6.77 -5.46 -6.94
C GLU A 56 7.22 -6.59 -7.88
N PRO A 57 6.55 -7.77 -7.94
CA PRO A 57 6.83 -8.78 -8.96
C PRO A 57 6.70 -8.26 -10.40
N ILE A 58 5.66 -7.46 -10.67
CA ILE A 58 5.45 -6.89 -12.01
C ILE A 58 6.57 -5.91 -12.38
N PHE A 59 7.03 -5.07 -11.46
CA PHE A 59 8.15 -4.16 -11.70
C PHE A 59 9.48 -4.90 -11.86
N LYS A 60 9.69 -6.01 -11.13
CA LYS A 60 10.85 -6.89 -11.33
C LYS A 60 10.85 -7.52 -12.74
N GLU A 61 9.68 -7.93 -13.24
CA GLU A 61 9.53 -8.48 -14.60
C GLU A 61 9.58 -7.39 -15.69
N HIS A 62 9.00 -6.21 -15.44
CA HIS A 62 8.87 -5.11 -16.39
C HIS A 62 9.33 -3.78 -15.77
N PRO A 63 10.65 -3.54 -15.62
CA PRO A 63 11.16 -2.36 -14.92
C PRO A 63 10.70 -1.02 -15.50
N SER A 64 10.38 -0.98 -16.80
CA SER A 64 9.85 0.22 -17.46
C SER A 64 8.46 0.67 -16.97
N LEU A 65 7.75 -0.16 -16.21
CA LEU A 65 6.41 0.15 -15.67
C LEU A 65 6.47 0.77 -14.27
N GLU A 66 7.63 0.80 -13.62
CA GLU A 66 7.79 1.39 -12.29
C GLU A 66 7.68 2.93 -12.37
N PRO A 67 6.77 3.56 -11.59
CA PRO A 67 6.58 5.00 -11.67
C PRO A 67 7.78 5.76 -11.09
N PRO A 68 8.15 6.92 -11.69
CA PRO A 68 9.24 7.75 -11.17
C PRO A 68 8.85 8.31 -9.79
N GLY A 69 9.75 8.20 -8.81
CA GLY A 69 9.54 8.71 -7.45
C GLY A 69 9.07 7.66 -6.42
N LEU A 70 8.93 6.40 -6.81
CA LEU A 70 8.73 5.29 -5.88
C LEU A 70 10.06 5.03 -5.12
N ASN A 71 10.25 5.70 -3.99
CA ASN A 71 11.47 5.54 -3.19
C ASN A 71 11.40 4.26 -2.34
N ARG A 72 11.98 3.17 -2.86
CA ARG A 72 12.10 1.87 -2.15
C ARG A 72 12.86 1.98 -0.82
N GLU A 73 13.74 2.96 -0.66
CA GLU A 73 14.52 3.17 0.57
C GLU A 73 13.67 3.75 1.71
N THR A 74 12.61 4.49 1.39
CA THR A 74 11.65 4.97 2.42
C THR A 74 10.69 3.88 2.90
N TRP A 75 10.69 2.73 2.23
CA TRP A 75 9.94 1.53 2.60
C TRP A 75 10.91 0.41 3.02
N SER A 76 11.90 0.72 3.87
CA SER A 76 12.79 -0.29 4.46
C SER A 76 12.22 -0.79 5.79
N GLY A 77 11.60 -1.98 5.77
CA GLY A 77 11.56 -2.83 6.98
C GLY A 77 10.29 -2.79 7.83
N ALA A 78 9.11 -2.94 7.23
CA ALA A 78 8.03 -3.60 7.96
C ALA A 78 8.31 -5.12 7.95
N PRO A 79 8.50 -5.81 9.09
CA PRO A 79 8.55 -7.26 9.07
C PRO A 79 7.27 -7.83 8.43
N ASN A 80 7.42 -8.86 7.58
CA ASN A 80 6.31 -9.60 6.97
C ASN A 80 5.40 -10.29 8.01
N ASP A 81 5.74 -10.20 9.31
CA ASP A 81 4.87 -10.57 10.42
C ASP A 81 4.09 -9.34 10.91
N TRP A 82 2.93 -9.17 10.29
CA TRP A 82 2.00 -8.06 10.52
C TRP A 82 1.27 -8.14 11.87
N SER A 83 1.49 -9.21 12.64
CA SER A 83 0.87 -9.42 13.96
C SER A 83 1.59 -8.62 15.05
N GLN A 84 2.87 -8.30 14.87
CA GLN A 84 3.72 -7.73 15.92
C GLN A 84 3.75 -6.20 15.95
N ARG A 85 3.45 -5.51 14.85
CA ARG A 85 3.45 -4.02 14.78
C ARG A 85 2.25 -3.37 15.46
N ALA A 86 1.16 -4.11 15.67
CA ALA A 86 -0.01 -3.61 16.39
C ALA A 86 0.26 -3.40 17.89
N SER A 87 1.34 -4.01 18.42
CA SER A 87 1.71 -3.93 19.84
C SER A 87 2.61 -2.73 20.18
N ASP A 88 3.23 -2.09 19.18
CA ASP A 88 4.20 -1.00 19.40
C ASP A 88 3.58 0.42 19.32
N ASP A 89 2.29 0.53 18.94
CA ASP A 89 1.56 1.80 18.79
C ASP A 89 0.66 2.14 20.00
N GLU A 90 0.78 1.39 21.11
CA GLU A 90 0.12 1.66 22.38
C GLU A 90 0.96 2.66 23.22
N PRO A 91 0.42 3.84 23.60
CA PRO A 91 1.04 4.70 24.62
C PRO A 91 0.85 4.17 26.05
#